data_AF-A0A3E5E3G3-F1
#
_entry.id   AF-A0A3E5E3G3-F1
#
_cell.length_a   1.000
_cell.length_b   1.000
_cell.length_c   1.000
_cell.angle_alpha   90.00
_cell.angle_beta   90.00
_cell.angle_gamma   90.00
#
_symmetry.space_group_name_H-M   'P 1'
#
loop_
_entity.id
_entity.type
_entity.pdbx_description
1 polymer ?
#
loop_
_entity_poly.entity_id
_entity_poly.type
_entity_poly.pdbx_seq_one_letter_code
_entity_poly.pdbx_strand_id
1 'polypeptide(L)'
;MIDKGYVVATDKRSKSKEYQVDPRVLKDSQYKGKTTLKRIENYRLKELIMEDLKIYGPCSVTDIHERIGKEIPLRKIQIQIKSLIEELKITAEGQKRWTLYRIKT
;
A
#
# COMPACT_ATOMS: atom_id res chain seq x y z
N MET A 1 -2.38 2.92 -33.39
CA MET A 1 -2.89 3.05 -32.00
C MET A 1 -1.82 3.46 -30.96
N ILE A 2 -0.53 3.57 -31.31
CA ILE A 2 0.53 4.09 -30.41
C ILE A 2 0.76 5.61 -30.58
N ASP A 3 0.11 6.21 -31.58
CA ASP A 3 0.42 7.55 -32.12
C ASP A 3 -0.45 8.70 -31.56
N LYS A 4 -1.12 8.51 -30.42
CA LYS A 4 -2.04 9.52 -29.85
C LYS A 4 -1.68 10.00 -28.44
N GLY A 5 -0.49 9.66 -27.92
CA GLY A 5 -0.01 10.19 -26.63
C GLY A 5 -0.77 9.73 -25.38
N TYR A 6 -1.68 8.75 -25.48
CA TYR A 6 -2.50 8.27 -24.36
C TYR A 6 -1.81 7.31 -23.39
N VAL A 7 -0.57 6.93 -23.68
CA VAL A 7 0.18 5.93 -22.92
C VAL A 7 1.57 6.47 -22.67
N VAL A 8 1.93 6.63 -21.40
CA VAL A 8 3.27 7.03 -20.98
C VAL A 8 4.06 5.76 -20.69
N ALA A 9 5.17 5.56 -21.42
CA ALA A 9 6.12 4.50 -21.11
C ALA A 9 6.94 4.94 -19.89
N THR A 10 6.90 4.16 -18.81
CA THR A 10 7.82 4.36 -17.70
C THR A 10 9.07 3.55 -17.95
N ASP A 11 10.17 4.21 -18.30
CA ASP A 11 11.48 3.57 -18.46
C ASP A 11 12.08 3.29 -17.08
N LYS A 12 11.66 2.19 -16.45
CA LYS A 12 12.35 1.62 -15.29
C LYS A 12 13.26 0.51 -15.78
N ARG A 13 14.52 0.58 -15.33
CA ARG A 13 15.68 -0.27 -15.66
C ARG A 13 15.55 -1.73 -15.16
N SER A 14 14.40 -2.34 -15.36
CA SER A 14 14.02 -3.72 -15.03
C SER A 14 13.14 -4.25 -16.17
N LYS A 15 13.31 -5.51 -16.56
CA LYS A 15 12.78 -6.16 -17.80
C LYS A 15 11.24 -6.26 -17.94
N SER A 16 10.46 -5.34 -17.37
CA SER A 16 9.01 -5.27 -17.52
C SER A 16 8.59 -3.90 -18.06
N LYS A 17 8.20 -3.82 -19.34
CA LYS A 17 7.58 -2.62 -19.91
C LYS A 17 6.16 -2.50 -19.37
N GLU A 18 5.96 -1.63 -18.38
CA GLU A 18 4.64 -1.27 -17.90
C GLU A 18 4.15 -0.01 -18.63
N TYR A 19 2.98 -0.13 -19.24
CA TYR A 19 2.32 0.96 -19.96
C TYR A 19 1.28 1.60 -19.02
N GLN A 20 1.51 2.85 -18.61
CA GLN A 20 0.55 3.59 -17.80
C GLN A 20 -0.28 4.50 -18.72
N VAL A 21 -1.61 4.40 -18.62
CA VAL A 21 -2.54 5.28 -19.34
C VAL A 21 -2.46 6.68 -18.75
N ASP A 22 -2.47 7.71 -19.61
CA ASP A 22 -2.46 9.11 -19.19
C ASP A 22 -3.66 9.40 -18.24
N PRO A 23 -3.43 9.91 -17.02
CA PRO A 23 -4.48 10.25 -16.06
C PRO A 23 -5.56 11.18 -16.59
N ARG A 24 -5.24 12.01 -17.60
CA ARG A 24 -6.21 12.92 -18.24
C ARG A 24 -7.31 12.15 -18.96
N VAL A 25 -6.96 11.06 -19.64
CA VAL A 25 -7.90 10.18 -20.36
C VAL A 25 -8.86 9.50 -19.39
N LEU A 26 -8.35 9.11 -18.22
CA LEU A 26 -9.13 8.48 -17.16
C LEU A 26 -10.08 9.45 -16.46
N LYS A 27 -9.76 10.75 -16.45
CA LYS A 27 -10.55 11.79 -15.79
C LYS A 27 -11.74 12.27 -16.63
N ASP A 28 -11.56 12.33 -17.96
CA ASP A 28 -12.61 12.73 -18.90
C ASP A 28 -13.59 11.60 -19.20
N SER A 29 -13.16 10.35 -19.02
CA SER A 29 -14.06 9.21 -18.98
C SER A 29 -14.73 9.19 -17.61
N GLN A 30 -16.06 9.25 -17.53
CA GLN A 30 -16.84 9.04 -16.28
C GLN A 30 -16.72 7.59 -15.75
N TYR A 31 -15.56 6.95 -15.93
CA TYR A 31 -15.24 5.61 -15.52
C TYR A 31 -15.06 5.56 -14.00
N LYS A 32 -16.16 5.32 -13.29
CA LYS A 32 -16.15 4.83 -11.91
C LYS A 32 -15.75 3.35 -11.94
N GLY A 33 -14.48 3.06 -12.23
CA GLY A 33 -13.95 1.69 -12.16
C GLY A 33 -14.26 1.07 -10.80
N LYS A 34 -14.43 -0.26 -10.73
CA LYS A 34 -14.59 -0.97 -9.45
C LYS A 34 -13.45 -0.56 -8.52
N THR A 35 -13.76 0.15 -7.44
CA THR A 35 -12.79 0.59 -6.44
C THR A 35 -12.38 -0.64 -5.64
N THR A 36 -11.19 -1.17 -5.91
CA THR A 36 -10.63 -2.29 -5.15
C THR A 36 -9.41 -1.82 -4.38
N LEU A 37 -9.29 -2.21 -3.12
CA LEU A 37 -8.10 -1.92 -2.30
C LEU A 37 -6.80 -2.53 -2.86
N LYS A 38 -6.91 -3.46 -3.83
CA LYS A 38 -5.77 -4.03 -4.57
C LYS A 38 -4.81 -2.97 -5.13
N ARG A 39 -5.34 -1.85 -5.64
CA ARG A 39 -4.54 -0.75 -6.21
C ARG A 39 -4.38 0.44 -5.25
N ILE A 40 -4.51 0.24 -3.94
CA ILE A 40 -4.26 1.31 -2.99
C ILE A 40 -2.80 1.80 -3.09
N GLU A 41 -2.62 3.11 -3.08
CA GLU A 41 -1.29 3.73 -3.08
C GLU A 41 -0.55 3.45 -1.76
N ASN A 42 0.78 3.33 -1.83
CA ASN A 42 1.59 2.96 -0.67
C ASN A 42 1.45 3.96 0.49
N TYR A 43 1.41 5.27 0.19
CA TYR A 43 1.23 6.30 1.21
C TYR A 43 -0.13 6.15 1.93
N ARG A 44 -1.21 5.84 1.21
CA ARG A 44 -2.53 5.62 1.83
C ARG A 44 -2.55 4.37 2.70
N LEU A 45 -1.88 3.31 2.26
CA LEU A 45 -1.77 2.09 3.07
C LEU A 45 -0.97 2.34 4.36
N LYS A 46 0.08 3.15 4.32
CA LYS A 46 0.81 3.58 5.52
C LYS A 46 -0.10 4.31 6.51
N GLU A 47 -0.88 5.28 6.03
CA GLU A 47 -1.83 6.01 6.88
C GLU A 47 -2.89 5.08 7.49
N LEU A 48 -3.42 4.13 6.72
CA LEU A 48 -4.36 3.13 7.24
C LEU A 48 -3.74 2.26 8.34
N ILE A 49 -2.50 1.81 8.16
CA ILE A 49 -1.78 1.03 9.19
C ILE A 49 -1.55 1.89 10.44
N MET A 50 -1.18 3.15 10.28
CA MET A 50 -0.99 4.07 11.41
C MET A 50 -2.29 4.30 12.18
N GLU A 51 -3.39 4.56 11.50
CA GLU A 51 -4.69 4.79 12.13
C GLU A 51 -5.20 3.53 12.84
N ASP A 52 -5.02 2.35 12.23
CA ASP A 52 -5.33 1.07 12.84
C ASP A 52 -4.52 0.84 14.13
N LEU A 53 -3.22 1.14 14.10
CA LEU A 53 -2.35 1.03 15.27
C LEU A 53 -2.67 2.07 16.37
N LYS A 54 -3.24 3.24 16.03
CA LYS A 54 -3.72 4.21 17.04
C LYS A 54 -4.92 3.66 17.81
N ILE A 55 -5.82 2.98 17.11
CA ILE A 55 -7.08 2.51 17.69
C ILE A 55 -6.90 1.17 18.41
N TYR A 56 -6.15 0.24 17.81
CA TYR A 56 -6.07 -1.16 18.25
C TYR A 56 -4.66 -1.59 18.70
N GLY A 57 -3.66 -0.70 18.67
CA GLY A 57 -2.29 -1.04 19.02
C GLY A 57 -2.10 -1.27 20.52
N PRO A 58 -1.21 -2.21 20.94
CA PRO A 58 -0.31 -3.01 20.10
C PRO A 58 -0.96 -4.27 19.52
N CYS A 59 -0.68 -4.60 18.25
CA CYS A 59 -1.28 -5.76 17.56
C CYS A 59 -0.33 -6.41 16.54
N SER A 60 -0.67 -7.62 16.08
CA SER A 60 0.16 -8.39 15.13
C SER A 60 -0.12 -8.02 13.66
N VAL A 61 0.78 -8.39 12.74
CA VAL A 61 0.55 -8.19 11.29
C VAL A 61 -0.73 -8.88 10.83
N THR A 62 -1.05 -10.04 11.41
CA THR A 62 -2.26 -10.79 11.05
C THR A 62 -3.51 -9.99 11.41
N ASP A 63 -3.56 -9.42 12.62
CA ASP A 63 -4.71 -8.65 13.07
C ASP A 63 -4.89 -7.38 12.22
N ILE A 64 -3.79 -6.70 11.88
CA ILE A 64 -3.78 -5.55 10.98
C ILE A 64 -4.31 -5.95 9.59
N HIS A 65 -3.89 -7.11 9.07
CA HIS A 65 -4.34 -7.59 7.76
C HIS A 65 -5.82 -7.95 7.74
N GLU A 66 -6.34 -8.53 8.82
CA GLU A 66 -7.76 -8.86 8.94
C GLU A 66 -8.64 -7.61 9.00
N ARG A 67 -8.20 -6.55 9.69
CA ARG A 67 -8.97 -5.29 9.81
C ARG A 67 -8.89 -4.40 8.59
N ILE A 68 -7.70 -4.24 7.99
CA ILE A 68 -7.53 -3.41 6.78
C ILE A 68 -8.19 -4.09 5.57
N GLY A 69 -8.19 -5.42 5.54
CA GLY A 69 -8.92 -6.21 4.56
C GLY A 69 -8.05 -7.18 3.78
N LYS A 70 -8.56 -8.41 3.61
CA LYS A 70 -7.92 -9.52 2.89
C LYS A 70 -7.78 -9.27 1.37
N GLU A 71 -8.33 -8.17 0.86
CA GLU A 71 -8.16 -7.73 -0.52
C GLU A 71 -6.74 -7.23 -0.83
N ILE A 72 -5.99 -6.81 0.20
CA ILE A 72 -4.60 -6.38 0.07
C ILE A 72 -3.68 -7.58 0.31
N PRO A 73 -2.67 -7.84 -0.54
CA PRO A 73 -1.69 -8.89 -0.28
C PRO A 73 -0.92 -8.64 1.02
N LEU A 74 -0.83 -9.67 1.88
CA LEU A 74 -0.10 -9.60 3.16
C LEU A 74 1.33 -9.05 3.00
N ARG A 75 2.01 -9.47 1.93
CA ARG A 75 3.38 -9.00 1.62
C ARG A 75 3.47 -7.49 1.44
N LYS A 76 2.41 -6.85 0.89
CA LYS A 76 2.38 -5.39 0.72
C LYS A 76 2.30 -4.68 2.08
N ILE A 77 1.50 -5.22 3.01
CA ILE A 77 1.41 -4.71 4.39
C ILE A 77 2.75 -4.86 5.11
N GLN A 78 3.39 -6.03 5.01
CA GLN A 78 4.71 -6.27 5.62
C GLN A 78 5.77 -5.27 5.13
N ILE A 79 5.80 -4.96 3.82
CA ILE A 79 6.70 -3.95 3.26
C ILE A 79 6.41 -2.56 3.86
N GLN A 80 5.13 -2.17 3.99
CA GLN A 80 4.78 -0.88 4.58
C GLN A 80 5.11 -0.81 6.07
N ILE A 81 4.86 -1.86 6.85
CA ILE A 81 5.27 -1.95 8.26
C ILE A 81 6.78 -1.79 8.37
N LYS A 82 7.56 -2.50 7.54
CA LYS A 82 9.02 -2.34 7.53
C LYS A 82 9.45 -0.90 7.23
N SER A 83 8.82 -0.27 6.23
CA SER A 83 9.08 1.14 5.91
C SER A 83 8.71 2.09 7.06
N LEU A 84 7.65 1.81 7.82
CA LEU A 84 7.25 2.61 8.99
C LEU A 84 8.21 2.43 10.17
N ILE A 85 8.82 1.26 10.33
CA ILE A 85 9.89 1.01 11.31
C ILE A 85 11.16 1.76 10.90
N GLU A 86 11.53 1.70 9.62
CA GLU A 86 12.67 2.46 9.06
C GLU A 86 12.46 3.98 9.20
N GLU A 87 11.23 4.46 9.06
CA GLU A 87 10.83 5.86 9.32
C GLU A 87 10.71 6.20 10.82
N LEU A 88 11.00 5.25 11.73
CA LEU A 88 10.88 5.41 13.19
C LEU A 88 9.48 5.80 13.68
N LYS A 89 8.42 5.54 12.91
CA LYS A 89 7.02 5.83 13.29
C LYS A 89 6.39 4.74 14.15
N ILE A 90 6.83 3.50 13.98
CA ILE A 90 6.36 2.34 14.74
C ILE A 90 7.53 1.55 15.32
N THR A 91 7.28 0.89 16.44
CA THR A 91 8.21 -0.04 17.08
C THR A 91 7.66 -1.46 17.02
N ALA A 92 8.57 -2.43 16.92
CA ALA A 92 8.25 -3.85 17.00
C ALA A 92 8.64 -4.36 18.39
N GLU A 93 7.66 -4.86 19.13
CA GLU A 93 7.82 -5.48 20.44
C GLU A 93 7.64 -7.00 20.31
N GLY A 94 8.57 -7.80 20.82
CA GLY A 94 8.49 -9.27 20.79
C GLY A 94 9.32 -9.94 19.69
N GLN A 95 9.27 -11.28 19.62
CA GLN A 95 10.14 -12.09 18.77
C GLN A 95 9.36 -13.03 17.84
N LYS A 96 9.84 -13.14 16.60
CA LYS A 96 9.36 -14.08 15.56
C LYS A 96 7.84 -13.98 15.33
N ARG A 97 7.08 -14.98 15.81
CA ARG A 97 5.63 -15.10 15.63
C ARG A 97 4.84 -14.18 16.56
N TRP A 98 5.46 -13.78 17.68
CA TRP A 98 4.83 -12.97 18.72
C TRP A 98 5.24 -11.50 18.62
N THR A 99 5.60 -11.05 17.41
CA THR A 99 5.92 -9.65 17.17
C THR A 99 4.64 -8.83 17.08
N LEU A 100 4.54 -7.86 17.98
CA LEU A 100 3.49 -6.86 18.04
C LEU A 100 4.04 -5.51 17.60
N TYR A 101 3.22 -4.70 16.94
CA TYR A 101 3.60 -3.38 16.49
C TYR A 101 2.85 -2.33 17.28
N ARG A 102 3.55 -1.26 17.65
CA ARG A 102 2.99 -0.11 18.37
C ARG A 102 3.49 1.18 17.73
N ILE A 103 2.72 2.26 17.87
CA ILE A 103 3.18 3.60 17.50
C ILE A 103 4.28 4.04 18.46
N LYS A 104 5.37 4.54 17.88
CA LYS A 104 6.44 5.14 18.66
C LYS A 104 5.93 6.48 19.21
N THR A 105 5.83 6.58 20.54
CA THR A 105 5.56 7.85 21.23
C THR A 105 6.84 8.67 21.35
#